data_AF-A0A3E0QMV4-F1
#
_entry.id   AF-A0A3E0QMV4-F1
#
_cell.length_a   1.000
_cell.length_b   1.000
_cell.length_c   1.000
_cell.angle_alpha   90.00
_cell.angle_beta   90.00
_cell.angle_gamma   90.00
#
_symmetry.space_group_name_H-M   'P 1'
#
loop_
_entity.id
_entity.type
_entity.pdbx_description
1 polymer ?
#
loop_
_entity_poly.entity_id
_entity_poly.type
_entity_poly.pdbx_seq_one_letter_code
_entity_poly.pdbx_strand_id
1 'polypeptide(L)'
;MVDRPATTSTLLTVASGQAFSTNLVPTAVGNATKVFDVDSGATDTSISGAYIDEIWLRYTKRCLEFIDAQAVTTGTYSANSTTVTVTITGGHNARVGQKVWCDFTSYSSGTVPIDQELTIATVTPTTFTADIPSLSGTITGNVSVRLPIDICFYLVNVGTVSNTNQFFPLFVSSVEAVGSEVVYSLTDKEDLPFINHPVVQAGTNMGSANSNKALKSRGLMLKRGQALYAAVSGSTALTNGFYVGVQGGFY
;
A
#
# COMPACT_ATOMS: atom_id res chain seq x y z
N MET A 1 24.09 -17.88 0.57
CA MET A 1 23.77 -19.30 0.31
C MET A 1 22.28 -19.43 0.57
N VAL A 2 21.48 -19.49 -0.48
CA VAL A 2 20.03 -19.76 -0.37
C VAL A 2 19.88 -21.27 -0.48
N ASP A 3 19.31 -21.90 0.53
CA ASP A 3 19.11 -23.35 0.58
C ASP A 3 17.98 -23.76 -0.38
N ARG A 4 16.88 -22.99 -0.42
CA ARG A 4 15.79 -23.16 -1.38
C ARG A 4 15.01 -21.86 -1.63
N PRO A 5 14.41 -21.68 -2.83
CA PRO A 5 13.55 -20.53 -3.12
C PRO A 5 12.38 -20.44 -2.14
N ALA A 6 12.02 -19.21 -1.77
CA ALA A 6 10.90 -18.94 -0.89
C ALA A 6 9.92 -18.01 -1.61
N THR A 7 8.90 -18.60 -2.23
CA THR A 7 7.90 -17.85 -2.99
C THR A 7 6.50 -18.24 -2.54
N THR A 8 5.71 -17.24 -2.14
CA THR A 8 4.29 -17.43 -1.80
C THR A 8 3.44 -16.41 -2.54
N SER A 9 2.16 -16.74 -2.69
CA SER A 9 1.13 -15.81 -3.13
C SER A 9 -0.11 -16.08 -2.32
N THR A 10 -0.57 -15.09 -1.56
CA THR A 10 -1.69 -15.26 -0.63
C THR A 10 -2.73 -14.17 -0.85
N LEU A 11 -4.00 -14.58 -0.88
CA LEU A 11 -5.11 -13.64 -0.93
C LEU A 11 -5.24 -12.93 0.42
N LEU A 12 -5.11 -11.61 0.39
CA LEU A 12 -5.28 -10.69 1.49
C LEU A 12 -6.57 -9.90 1.26
N THR A 13 -7.56 -10.05 2.13
CA THR A 13 -8.84 -9.34 2.07
C THR A 13 -8.86 -8.16 3.04
N VAL A 14 -9.74 -7.19 2.77
CA VAL A 14 -9.97 -6.09 3.70
C VAL A 14 -10.86 -6.60 4.83
N ALA A 15 -10.40 -6.45 6.06
CA ALA A 15 -11.23 -6.63 7.23
C ALA A 15 -12.00 -5.33 7.52
N SER A 16 -13.32 -5.42 7.65
CA SER A 16 -14.17 -4.26 7.94
C SER A 16 -13.74 -3.59 9.25
N GLY A 17 -13.60 -2.27 9.23
CA GLY A 17 -13.35 -1.46 10.43
C GLY A 17 -11.88 -1.35 10.85
N GLN A 18 -10.93 -1.84 10.04
CA GLN A 18 -9.51 -1.66 10.31
C GLN A 18 -9.06 -0.26 9.86
N ALA A 19 -8.52 0.57 10.78
CA ALA A 19 -8.04 1.91 10.48
C ALA A 19 -6.65 2.18 11.09
N PHE A 20 -5.62 2.14 10.23
CA PHE A 20 -4.21 2.33 10.65
C PHE A 20 -3.84 3.77 10.99
N SER A 21 -4.72 4.74 10.73
CA SER A 21 -4.53 6.13 11.17
C SER A 21 -4.59 6.32 12.69
N THR A 22 -5.11 5.34 13.42
CA THR A 22 -5.25 5.39 14.89
C THR A 22 -4.43 4.32 15.61
N ASN A 23 -4.35 3.12 15.05
CA ASN A 23 -3.61 2.01 15.63
C ASN A 23 -3.16 1.04 14.52
N LEU A 24 -1.88 0.66 14.56
CA LEU A 24 -1.34 -0.33 13.63
C LEU A 24 -1.70 -1.77 14.01
N VAL A 25 -2.14 -2.04 15.24
CA VAL A 25 -2.52 -3.39 15.65
C VAL A 25 -3.85 -3.81 14.97
N PRO A 26 -3.96 -5.05 14.44
CA PRO A 26 -5.22 -5.56 13.94
C PRO A 26 -6.31 -5.53 15.03
N THR A 27 -7.51 -5.12 14.66
CA THR A 27 -8.67 -5.05 15.56
C THR A 27 -9.15 -6.44 16.03
N ALA A 28 -8.83 -7.50 15.28
CA ALA A 28 -9.04 -8.89 15.65
C ALA A 28 -7.96 -9.78 15.01
N VAL A 29 -7.73 -10.96 15.58
CA VAL A 29 -6.72 -11.92 15.06
C VAL A 29 -7.02 -12.32 13.62
N GLY A 30 -8.30 -12.54 13.28
CA GLY A 30 -8.72 -12.91 11.93
C GLY A 30 -8.61 -11.79 10.89
N ASN A 31 -8.24 -10.57 11.30
CA ASN A 31 -8.13 -9.42 10.40
C ASN A 31 -6.73 -9.30 9.75
N ALA A 32 -5.79 -10.17 10.13
CA ALA A 32 -4.48 -10.27 9.50
C ALA A 32 -4.31 -11.66 8.88
N THR A 33 -3.76 -11.68 7.66
CA THR A 33 -3.51 -12.90 6.91
C THR A 33 -2.03 -13.25 6.98
N LYS A 34 -1.70 -14.53 7.23
CA LYS A 34 -0.32 -15.03 7.12
C LYS A 34 0.07 -15.03 5.64
N VAL A 35 1.04 -14.21 5.24
CA VAL A 35 1.49 -14.09 3.84
C VAL A 35 2.77 -14.89 3.56
N PHE A 36 3.56 -15.18 4.60
CA PHE A 36 4.77 -15.99 4.49
C PHE A 36 5.12 -16.66 5.83
N ASP A 37 5.60 -17.91 5.78
CA ASP A 37 5.88 -18.72 6.96
C ASP A 37 7.34 -19.23 6.94
N VAL A 38 8.12 -18.89 7.96
CA VAL A 38 9.53 -19.32 8.14
C VAL A 38 9.58 -20.45 9.15
N ASP A 39 8.70 -21.43 8.97
CA ASP A 39 8.54 -22.55 9.90
C ASP A 39 8.12 -22.09 11.31
N SER A 40 7.03 -21.33 11.40
CA SER A 40 6.39 -20.96 12.68
C SER A 40 5.96 -22.17 13.52
N GLY A 41 5.80 -23.35 12.90
CA GLY A 41 5.59 -24.63 13.58
C GLY A 41 6.85 -25.28 14.16
N ALA A 42 8.05 -24.73 13.89
CA ALA A 42 9.35 -25.26 14.31
C ALA A 42 9.58 -26.74 13.91
N THR A 43 9.06 -27.16 12.76
CA THR A 43 9.15 -28.53 12.25
C THR A 43 10.31 -28.73 11.28
N ASP A 44 10.69 -27.71 10.51
CA ASP A 44 11.78 -27.77 9.54
C ASP A 44 13.12 -27.42 10.22
N THR A 45 13.90 -28.44 10.55
CA THR A 45 15.22 -28.29 11.18
C THR A 45 16.35 -27.96 10.22
N SER A 46 16.08 -27.96 8.90
CA SER A 46 17.08 -27.70 7.87
C SER A 46 17.22 -26.23 7.50
N ILE A 47 16.32 -25.37 7.98
CA ILE A 47 16.38 -23.92 7.77
C ILE A 47 16.75 -23.18 9.06
N SER A 48 17.49 -22.09 8.92
CA SER A 48 17.83 -21.15 10.00
C SER A 48 17.00 -19.86 9.91
N GLY A 49 16.54 -19.52 8.71
CA GLY A 49 15.68 -18.37 8.48
C GLY A 49 15.29 -18.19 7.02
N ALA A 50 14.76 -17.01 6.73
CA ALA A 50 14.44 -16.58 5.38
C ALA A 50 14.85 -15.13 5.16
N TYR A 51 15.28 -14.84 3.94
CA TYR A 51 15.47 -13.50 3.44
C TYR A 51 14.38 -13.24 2.40
N ILE A 52 13.54 -12.21 2.64
CA ILE A 52 12.55 -11.72 1.70
C ILE A 52 13.15 -10.51 1.00
N ASP A 53 13.18 -10.56 -0.31
CA ASP A 53 13.89 -9.59 -1.13
C ASP A 53 12.96 -8.86 -2.10
N GLU A 54 11.70 -9.28 -2.14
CA GLU A 54 10.63 -8.63 -2.86
C GLU A 54 9.28 -8.99 -2.24
N ILE A 55 8.42 -7.99 -2.12
CA ILE A 55 6.98 -8.16 -1.85
C ILE A 55 6.27 -7.38 -2.94
N TRP A 56 5.33 -8.01 -3.63
CA TRP A 56 4.52 -7.33 -4.64
C TRP A 56 3.05 -7.61 -4.40
N LEU A 57 2.23 -6.63 -4.73
CA LEU A 57 0.78 -6.76 -4.67
C LEU A 57 0.23 -6.86 -6.08
N ARG A 58 -0.66 -7.82 -6.28
CA ARG A 58 -1.51 -7.89 -7.46
C ARG A 58 -2.93 -7.81 -7.03
N TYR A 59 -3.67 -6.86 -7.56
CA TYR A 59 -5.09 -6.86 -7.33
C TYR A 59 -5.76 -8.05 -8.02
N THR A 60 -6.69 -8.71 -7.32
CA THR A 60 -7.39 -9.90 -7.86
C THR A 60 -8.28 -9.57 -9.07
N LYS A 61 -8.66 -8.30 -9.25
CA LYS A 61 -9.36 -7.79 -10.43
C LYS A 61 -8.69 -6.50 -10.88
N ARG A 62 -8.54 -6.33 -12.20
CA ARG A 62 -8.05 -5.12 -12.88
C ARG A 62 -8.98 -3.89 -12.71
N CYS A 63 -9.93 -3.94 -11.78
CA CYS A 63 -11.13 -3.11 -11.76
C CYS A 63 -11.19 -2.27 -10.49
N LEU A 64 -10.26 -1.34 -10.35
CA LEU A 64 -10.42 -0.27 -9.38
C LEU A 64 -11.57 0.68 -9.80
N GLU A 65 -11.98 0.63 -11.05
CA GLU A 65 -13.03 1.49 -11.61
C GLU A 65 -14.35 0.76 -11.93
N PHE A 66 -14.33 -0.55 -12.26
CA PHE A 66 -15.47 -1.18 -12.98
C PHE A 66 -16.14 -2.39 -12.32
N ILE A 67 -15.54 -3.06 -11.33
CA ILE A 67 -16.07 -4.32 -10.75
C ILE A 67 -15.68 -4.38 -9.27
N ASP A 68 -16.68 -4.35 -8.37
CA ASP A 68 -16.51 -4.41 -6.91
C ASP A 68 -15.49 -3.39 -6.39
N ALA A 69 -15.55 -2.18 -6.94
CA ALA A 69 -14.61 -1.12 -6.70
C ALA A 69 -14.62 -0.68 -5.22
N GLN A 70 -13.45 -0.31 -4.69
CA GLN A 70 -13.31 0.18 -3.31
C GLN A 70 -14.30 1.34 -3.05
N ALA A 71 -14.75 1.48 -1.80
CA ALA A 71 -15.50 2.65 -1.37
C ALA A 71 -14.72 3.94 -1.72
N VAL A 72 -15.42 4.89 -2.34
CA VAL A 72 -14.87 6.20 -2.71
C VAL A 72 -14.96 7.16 -1.53
N THR A 73 -14.03 8.11 -1.48
CA THR A 73 -14.12 9.28 -0.61
C THR A 73 -14.70 10.44 -1.40
N THR A 74 -15.75 11.06 -0.90
CA THR A 74 -16.37 12.21 -1.57
C THR A 74 -15.68 13.51 -1.17
N GLY A 75 -15.59 14.43 -2.13
CA GLY A 75 -15.01 15.74 -1.94
C GLY A 75 -15.55 16.76 -2.94
N THR A 76 -14.98 17.94 -2.91
CA THR A 76 -15.18 18.98 -3.92
C THR A 76 -13.88 19.24 -4.66
N TYR A 77 -13.96 19.91 -5.81
CA TYR A 77 -12.79 20.36 -6.53
C TYR A 77 -12.94 21.80 -7.02
N SER A 78 -11.79 22.43 -7.27
CA SER A 78 -11.65 23.67 -8.02
C SER A 78 -10.52 23.50 -9.02
N ALA A 79 -10.86 23.55 -10.31
CA ALA A 79 -9.95 23.40 -11.42
C ALA A 79 -9.75 24.75 -12.13
N ASN A 80 -8.50 25.15 -12.36
CA ASN A 80 -8.15 26.40 -13.01
C ASN A 80 -6.86 26.22 -13.82
N SER A 81 -6.85 26.71 -15.06
CA SER A 81 -5.73 26.55 -15.99
C SER A 81 -5.32 25.08 -16.08
N THR A 82 -4.12 24.72 -15.61
CA THR A 82 -3.59 23.34 -15.64
C THR A 82 -3.61 22.64 -14.29
N THR A 83 -4.27 23.21 -13.27
CA THR A 83 -4.25 22.65 -11.92
C THR A 83 -5.65 22.36 -11.42
N VAL A 84 -5.83 21.19 -10.82
CA VAL A 84 -7.00 20.87 -10.00
C VAL A 84 -6.61 20.82 -8.54
N THR A 85 -7.40 21.46 -7.69
CA THR A 85 -7.33 21.30 -6.24
C THR A 85 -8.55 20.50 -5.79
N VAL A 86 -8.32 19.33 -5.20
CA VAL A 86 -9.36 18.50 -4.62
C VAL A 86 -9.38 18.74 -3.11
N THR A 87 -10.58 18.88 -2.55
CA THR A 87 -10.82 19.10 -1.12
C THR A 87 -11.66 17.97 -0.55
N ILE A 88 -11.12 17.31 0.47
CA ILE A 88 -11.80 16.27 1.26
C ILE A 88 -11.84 16.78 2.70
N THR A 89 -13.00 17.28 3.12
CA THR A 89 -13.19 17.94 4.44
C THR A 89 -12.84 17.03 5.62
N GLY A 90 -13.07 15.72 5.49
CA GLY A 90 -12.72 14.72 6.51
C GLY A 90 -11.23 14.36 6.57
N GLY A 91 -10.40 14.95 5.71
CA GLY A 91 -9.00 14.61 5.52
C GLY A 91 -8.78 13.44 4.55
N HIS A 92 -7.53 13.20 4.19
CA HIS A 92 -7.13 12.15 3.26
C HIS A 92 -5.74 11.58 3.59
N ASN A 93 -5.44 10.36 3.14
CA ASN A 93 -4.15 9.69 3.33
C ASN A 93 -3.23 9.76 2.09
N ALA A 94 -3.46 10.73 1.20
CA ALA A 94 -2.66 10.94 -0.01
C ALA A 94 -1.25 11.48 0.29
N ARG A 95 -0.23 11.02 -0.45
CA ARG A 95 1.15 11.54 -0.43
C ARG A 95 1.57 12.14 -1.78
N VAL A 96 2.52 13.06 -1.79
CA VAL A 96 3.08 13.61 -3.03
C VAL A 96 3.68 12.49 -3.88
N GLY A 97 3.42 12.52 -5.19
CA GLY A 97 3.86 11.52 -6.16
C GLY A 97 2.95 10.29 -6.26
N GLN A 98 2.00 10.09 -5.34
CA GLN A 98 1.03 9.02 -5.47
C GLN A 98 0.00 9.31 -6.54
N LYS A 99 -0.55 8.23 -7.11
CA LYS A 99 -1.67 8.32 -8.02
C LYS A 99 -3.00 8.00 -7.35
N VAL A 100 -4.04 8.75 -7.74
CA VAL A 100 -5.43 8.56 -7.32
C VAL A 100 -6.36 8.61 -8.52
N TRP A 101 -7.48 7.89 -8.48
CA TRP A 101 -8.54 8.04 -9.46
C TRP A 101 -9.55 9.08 -8.98
N CYS A 102 -9.88 10.03 -9.84
CA CYS A 102 -10.89 11.05 -9.58
C CYS A 102 -12.03 10.95 -10.60
N ASP A 103 -13.25 10.78 -10.11
CA ASP A 103 -14.51 10.80 -10.84
C ASP A 103 -15.21 12.14 -10.59
N PHE A 104 -15.27 12.98 -11.61
CA PHE A 104 -15.80 14.35 -11.56
C PHE A 104 -17.30 14.33 -11.83
N THR A 105 -18.04 14.12 -10.73
CA THR A 105 -19.51 13.90 -10.73
C THR A 105 -20.36 15.13 -11.05
N SER A 106 -19.82 16.35 -10.99
CA SER A 106 -20.57 17.58 -11.32
C SER A 106 -19.66 18.75 -11.71
N TYR A 107 -20.26 19.73 -12.42
CA TYR A 107 -19.55 20.87 -12.99
C TYR A 107 -20.39 22.14 -12.81
N SER A 108 -19.79 23.21 -12.31
CA SER A 108 -20.40 24.54 -12.28
C SER A 108 -20.61 25.11 -13.70
N SER A 109 -19.78 24.66 -14.65
CA SER A 109 -19.85 24.99 -16.07
C SER A 109 -18.98 24.02 -16.88
N GLY A 110 -19.30 23.77 -18.15
CA GLY A 110 -18.49 22.93 -19.04
C GLY A 110 -18.56 21.43 -18.70
N THR A 111 -17.60 20.66 -19.21
CA THR A 111 -17.50 19.18 -19.07
C THR A 111 -16.07 18.70 -18.79
N VAL A 112 -15.21 19.59 -18.30
CA VAL A 112 -13.79 19.34 -17.99
C VAL A 112 -13.55 19.83 -16.55
N PRO A 113 -12.73 19.16 -15.72
CA PRO A 113 -11.93 17.95 -16.01
C PRO A 113 -12.76 16.68 -16.17
N ILE A 114 -12.38 15.81 -17.10
CA ILE A 114 -12.98 14.47 -17.22
C ILE A 114 -12.41 13.53 -16.14
N ASP A 115 -13.12 12.44 -15.86
CA ASP A 115 -12.66 11.36 -14.98
C ASP A 115 -11.28 10.85 -15.42
N GLN A 116 -10.34 10.82 -14.48
CA GLN A 116 -8.96 10.50 -14.80
C GLN A 116 -8.14 10.10 -13.57
N GLU A 117 -7.02 9.43 -13.85
CA GLU A 117 -5.94 9.22 -12.89
C GLU A 117 -5.15 10.52 -12.74
N LEU A 118 -4.94 10.94 -11.49
CA LEU A 118 -4.18 12.13 -11.14
C LEU A 118 -2.95 11.75 -10.34
N THR A 119 -1.80 12.31 -10.71
CA THR A 119 -0.59 12.24 -9.87
C THR A 119 -0.58 13.44 -8.94
N ILE A 120 -0.47 13.18 -7.64
CA ILE A 120 -0.53 14.19 -6.59
C ILE A 120 0.75 15.03 -6.61
N ALA A 121 0.60 16.34 -6.76
CA ALA A 121 1.70 17.30 -6.79
C ALA A 121 1.98 17.93 -5.42
N THR A 122 0.93 18.32 -4.69
CA THR A 122 1.05 18.88 -3.33
C THR A 122 -0.06 18.35 -2.43
N VAL A 123 0.17 18.35 -1.12
CA VAL A 123 -0.81 17.92 -0.11
C VAL A 123 -0.84 18.88 1.08
N THR A 124 -2.03 19.07 1.62
CA THR A 124 -2.32 19.63 2.94
C THR A 124 -3.18 18.61 3.71
N PRO A 125 -3.58 18.84 4.97
CA PRO A 125 -4.43 17.89 5.69
C PRO A 125 -5.77 17.57 5.01
N THR A 126 -6.33 18.50 4.23
CA THR A 126 -7.67 18.35 3.63
C THR A 126 -7.69 18.58 2.13
N THR A 127 -6.56 18.95 1.52
CA THR A 127 -6.49 19.19 0.08
C THR A 127 -5.27 18.55 -0.56
N PHE A 128 -5.42 18.16 -1.82
CA PHE A 128 -4.29 17.84 -2.67
C PHE A 128 -4.46 18.51 -4.03
N THR A 129 -3.34 18.74 -4.72
CA THR A 129 -3.34 19.27 -6.08
C THR A 129 -2.79 18.25 -7.06
N ALA A 130 -3.20 18.37 -8.31
CA ALA A 130 -2.66 17.63 -9.44
C ALA A 130 -2.72 18.46 -10.71
N ASP A 131 -1.93 18.07 -11.70
CA ASP A 131 -1.99 18.65 -13.03
C ASP A 131 -3.13 18.04 -13.85
N ILE A 132 -3.79 18.88 -14.63
CA ILE A 132 -4.88 18.52 -15.55
C ILE A 132 -4.69 19.21 -16.91
N PRO A 133 -5.36 18.74 -17.98
CA PRO A 133 -5.40 19.48 -19.24
C PRO A 133 -5.86 20.93 -19.03
N SER A 134 -5.26 21.86 -19.77
CA SER A 134 -5.58 23.28 -19.67
C SER A 134 -7.06 23.53 -19.97
N LEU A 135 -7.72 24.31 -19.11
CA LEU A 135 -9.09 24.77 -19.30
C LEU A 135 -9.18 26.31 -19.21
N SER A 136 -10.26 26.88 -19.75
CA SER A 136 -10.54 28.31 -19.69
C SER A 136 -11.46 28.63 -18.51
N GLY A 137 -11.01 29.55 -17.64
CA GLY A 137 -11.76 29.94 -16.44
C GLY A 137 -11.58 28.99 -15.26
N THR A 138 -12.44 29.12 -14.26
CA THR A 138 -12.45 28.24 -13.07
C THR A 138 -13.71 27.41 -13.07
N ILE A 139 -13.54 26.10 -12.91
CA ILE A 139 -14.65 25.13 -12.83
C ILE A 139 -14.59 24.46 -11.46
N THR A 140 -15.75 24.33 -10.83
CA THR A 140 -15.88 23.71 -9.51
C THR A 140 -16.96 22.64 -9.53
N GLY A 141 -16.94 21.73 -8.56
CA GLY A 141 -17.98 20.73 -8.41
C GLY A 141 -17.63 19.68 -7.38
N ASN A 142 -18.37 18.59 -7.41
CA ASN A 142 -18.15 17.42 -6.57
C ASN A 142 -17.28 16.39 -7.30
N VAL A 143 -16.44 15.69 -6.55
CA VAL A 143 -15.55 14.63 -7.03
C VAL A 143 -15.61 13.43 -6.09
N SER A 144 -15.61 12.23 -6.66
CA SER A 144 -15.40 10.98 -5.93
C SER A 144 -13.97 10.52 -6.15
N VAL A 145 -13.24 10.26 -5.06
CA VAL A 145 -11.82 9.95 -5.09
C VAL A 145 -11.59 8.53 -4.57
N ARG A 146 -10.80 7.76 -5.32
CA ARG A 146 -10.25 6.47 -4.85
C ARG A 146 -8.87 6.74 -4.27
N LEU A 147 -8.80 6.74 -2.94
CA LEU A 147 -7.58 6.97 -2.21
C LEU A 147 -6.70 5.71 -2.18
N PRO A 148 -5.39 5.84 -1.98
CA PRO A 148 -4.51 4.70 -1.75
C PRO A 148 -4.96 3.85 -0.56
N ILE A 149 -4.57 2.58 -0.57
CA ILE A 149 -4.92 1.61 0.47
C ILE A 149 -3.69 1.32 1.31
N ASP A 150 -3.84 1.49 2.63
CA ASP A 150 -2.75 1.20 3.56
C ASP A 150 -2.74 -0.29 3.93
N ILE A 151 -1.57 -0.90 3.86
CA ILE A 151 -1.33 -2.31 4.22
C ILE A 151 -0.20 -2.34 5.24
N CYS A 152 -0.52 -2.84 6.43
CA CYS A 152 0.46 -3.02 7.49
C CYS A 152 0.96 -4.46 7.49
N PHE A 153 2.30 -4.61 7.51
CA PHE A 153 2.98 -5.89 7.61
C PHE A 153 3.47 -6.12 9.03
N TYR A 154 3.31 -7.34 9.54
CA TYR A 154 3.61 -7.71 10.91
C TYR A 154 4.56 -8.89 10.97
N LEU A 155 5.44 -8.86 11.97
CA LEU A 155 6.16 -10.01 12.44
C LEU A 155 5.32 -10.74 13.49
N VAL A 156 5.26 -12.06 13.38
CA VAL A 156 4.67 -12.96 14.37
C VAL A 156 5.69 -14.03 14.72
N ASN A 157 5.91 -14.27 16.01
CA ASN A 157 6.93 -15.20 16.53
C ASN A 157 6.31 -16.39 17.29
N VAL A 158 5.09 -16.78 16.93
CA VAL A 158 4.35 -17.89 17.55
C VAL A 158 3.73 -18.76 16.46
N GLY A 159 3.65 -20.07 16.71
CA GLY A 159 3.06 -21.02 15.75
C GLY A 159 1.55 -20.87 15.55
N THR A 160 0.85 -20.33 16.55
CA THR A 160 -0.58 -20.03 16.47
C THR A 160 -0.86 -18.69 17.14
N VAL A 161 -1.50 -17.78 16.40
CA VAL A 161 -1.91 -16.47 16.92
C VAL A 161 -3.24 -16.62 17.65
N SER A 162 -3.27 -16.23 18.91
CA SER A 162 -4.47 -16.24 19.76
C SER A 162 -4.83 -14.86 20.31
N ASN A 163 -3.96 -13.86 20.14
CA ASN A 163 -4.15 -12.49 20.63
C ASN A 163 -3.54 -11.46 19.67
N THR A 164 -4.20 -10.31 19.54
CA THR A 164 -3.74 -9.21 18.65
C THR A 164 -2.42 -8.58 19.08
N ASN A 165 -2.03 -8.66 20.36
CA ASN A 165 -0.74 -8.20 20.87
C ASN A 165 0.46 -9.04 20.38
N GLN A 166 0.22 -10.13 19.66
CA GLN A 166 1.26 -10.96 19.06
C GLN A 166 1.69 -10.48 17.67
N PHE A 167 0.98 -9.48 17.10
CA PHE A 167 1.37 -8.81 15.87
C PHE A 167 2.31 -7.65 16.18
N PHE A 168 3.55 -7.74 15.73
CA PHE A 168 4.53 -6.67 15.84
C PHE A 168 4.61 -5.93 14.50
N PRO A 169 4.09 -4.69 14.38
CA PRO A 169 4.15 -3.93 13.13
C PRO A 169 5.60 -3.74 12.68
N LEU A 170 5.88 -4.07 11.42
CA LEU A 170 7.19 -3.86 10.80
C LEU A 170 7.20 -2.56 9.99
N PHE A 171 6.25 -2.41 9.08
CA PHE A 171 6.08 -1.24 8.24
C PHE A 171 4.66 -1.19 7.66
N VAL A 172 4.32 -0.05 7.07
CA VAL A 172 3.07 0.17 6.34
C VAL A 172 3.41 0.63 4.94
N SER A 173 2.76 0.06 3.93
CA SER A 173 2.82 0.53 2.54
C SER A 173 1.48 1.16 2.17
N SER A 174 1.53 2.30 1.48
CA SER A 174 0.35 3.01 0.99
C SER A 174 0.22 2.77 -0.51
N VAL A 175 -0.58 1.76 -0.85
CA VAL A 175 -0.65 1.14 -2.17
C VAL A 175 -1.62 1.90 -3.06
N GLU A 176 -1.13 2.31 -4.23
CA GLU A 176 -1.93 3.04 -5.22
C GLU A 176 -3.04 2.14 -5.77
N ALA A 177 -4.28 2.61 -5.63
CA ALA A 177 -5.49 1.91 -6.03
C ALA A 177 -5.98 2.43 -7.38
N VAL A 178 -5.10 2.46 -8.40
CA VAL A 178 -5.41 2.96 -9.76
C VAL A 178 -5.17 1.93 -10.88
N GLY A 179 -5.90 2.06 -12.00
CA GLY A 179 -5.88 1.08 -13.08
C GLY A 179 -4.52 0.90 -13.77
N SER A 180 -3.62 1.89 -13.69
CA SER A 180 -2.26 1.77 -14.23
C SER A 180 -1.32 0.91 -13.36
N GLU A 181 -1.70 0.62 -12.11
CA GLU A 181 -0.87 -0.08 -11.11
C GLU A 181 -1.43 -1.48 -10.83
N VAL A 182 -1.51 -2.34 -11.86
CA VAL A 182 -2.02 -3.72 -11.73
C VAL A 182 -1.08 -4.61 -10.89
N VAL A 183 0.20 -4.27 -10.86
CA VAL A 183 1.24 -4.91 -10.05
C VAL A 183 2.02 -3.82 -9.32
N TYR A 184 2.01 -3.85 -8.00
CA TYR A 184 2.68 -2.87 -7.15
C TYR A 184 3.86 -3.54 -6.43
N SER A 185 5.09 -3.29 -6.89
CA SER A 185 6.33 -3.81 -6.28
C SER A 185 6.77 -2.90 -5.14
N LEU A 186 6.92 -3.45 -3.93
CA LEU A 186 7.37 -2.66 -2.77
C LEU A 186 8.85 -2.28 -2.87
N THR A 187 9.67 -3.03 -3.60
CA THR A 187 11.07 -2.64 -3.82
C THR A 187 11.18 -1.51 -4.83
N ASP A 188 10.52 -1.62 -5.99
CA ASP A 188 10.59 -0.58 -7.03
C ASP A 188 9.89 0.72 -6.58
N LYS A 189 8.88 0.63 -5.71
CA LYS A 189 8.20 1.78 -5.09
C LYS A 189 8.91 2.29 -3.83
N GLU A 190 10.03 1.67 -3.44
CA GLU A 190 10.85 2.03 -2.28
C GLU A 190 10.14 1.96 -0.91
N ASP A 191 9.01 1.26 -0.85
CA ASP A 191 8.23 1.03 0.37
C ASP A 191 8.83 -0.11 1.24
N LEU A 192 9.51 -1.08 0.64
CA LEU A 192 10.15 -2.17 1.38
C LEU A 192 11.35 -1.62 2.20
N PRO A 193 11.47 -1.94 3.50
CA PRO A 193 12.52 -1.34 4.33
C PRO A 193 13.90 -1.84 3.96
N PHE A 194 14.95 -1.08 4.32
CA PHE A 194 16.34 -1.53 4.16
C PHE A 194 16.65 -2.73 5.05
N ILE A 195 17.43 -3.66 4.50
CA ILE A 195 17.96 -4.83 5.20
C ILE A 195 18.95 -4.34 6.27
N ASN A 196 18.80 -4.79 7.51
CA ASN A 196 19.67 -4.50 8.66
C ASN A 196 19.57 -3.10 9.30
N HIS A 197 18.44 -2.38 9.18
CA HIS A 197 18.22 -1.17 9.98
C HIS A 197 17.09 -1.33 11.00
N PRO A 198 17.36 -1.30 12.33
CA PRO A 198 16.34 -0.92 13.30
C PRO A 198 15.95 0.53 12.98
N VAL A 199 14.66 0.78 12.72
CA VAL A 199 14.19 2.07 12.23
C VAL A 199 14.26 3.13 13.32
N VAL A 200 15.29 3.98 13.28
CA VAL A 200 15.29 5.35 13.81
C VAL A 200 16.09 6.21 12.83
N GLN A 201 15.48 7.30 12.33
CA GLN A 201 16.03 8.22 11.31
C GLN A 201 17.53 8.55 11.51
N ALA A 202 18.36 8.36 10.47
CA ALA A 202 19.55 9.17 10.20
C ALA A 202 20.23 8.79 8.86
N GLY A 203 20.60 9.80 8.07
CA GLY A 203 21.82 9.75 7.24
C GLY A 203 21.64 9.70 5.72
N THR A 204 21.72 10.88 5.10
CA THR A 204 21.93 11.16 3.67
C THR A 204 23.04 10.32 3.01
N ASN A 205 22.70 9.43 2.07
CA ASN A 205 23.44 9.18 0.81
C ASN A 205 22.83 8.02 -0.03
N MET A 206 21.64 8.21 -0.60
CA MET A 206 21.08 7.33 -1.64
C MET A 206 21.00 8.04 -3.01
N GLY A 207 21.99 8.88 -3.34
CA GLY A 207 21.92 9.79 -4.49
C GLY A 207 23.17 9.90 -5.36
N SER A 208 24.02 8.87 -5.44
CA SER A 208 25.18 8.92 -6.37
C SER A 208 24.80 8.44 -7.77
N ALA A 209 25.27 9.17 -8.79
CA ALA A 209 24.91 9.04 -10.21
C ALA A 209 25.33 7.71 -10.90
N ASN A 210 25.84 6.72 -10.16
CA ASN A 210 26.34 5.44 -10.69
C ASN A 210 25.67 4.20 -10.07
N SER A 211 24.47 4.31 -9.50
CA SER A 211 23.71 3.14 -8.99
C SER A 211 22.39 2.97 -9.72
N ASN A 212 22.40 2.28 -10.87
CA ASN A 212 21.17 1.99 -11.63
C ASN A 212 20.42 0.72 -11.18
N LYS A 213 20.77 0.17 -10.02
CA LYS A 213 20.02 -0.70 -9.08
C LYS A 213 21.07 -1.36 -8.18
N ALA A 214 21.13 -0.97 -6.90
CA ALA A 214 22.07 -1.55 -5.94
C ALA A 214 21.82 -3.07 -5.76
N LEU A 215 22.77 -3.82 -5.14
CA LEU A 215 22.44 -5.08 -4.47
C LEU A 215 21.10 -4.90 -3.74
N LYS A 216 20.17 -5.86 -3.82
CA LYS A 216 18.86 -5.79 -3.14
C LYS A 216 19.10 -5.35 -1.69
N SER A 217 18.93 -4.06 -1.43
CA SER A 217 19.29 -3.39 -0.19
C SER A 217 18.07 -3.26 0.71
N ARG A 218 16.89 -3.50 0.12
CA ARG A 218 15.59 -3.57 0.76
C ARG A 218 15.15 -5.02 0.87
N GLY A 219 14.47 -5.34 1.96
CA GLY A 219 14.12 -6.72 2.29
C GLY A 219 13.93 -6.94 3.78
N LEU A 220 13.47 -8.14 4.12
CA LEU A 220 13.26 -8.58 5.50
C LEU A 220 14.14 -9.80 5.77
N MET A 221 14.78 -9.81 6.94
CA MET A 221 15.42 -11.01 7.46
C MET A 221 14.57 -11.57 8.58
N LEU A 222 14.07 -12.78 8.36
CA LEU A 222 13.23 -13.51 9.29
C LEU A 222 14.01 -14.73 9.80
N LYS A 223 13.86 -15.01 11.09
CA LYS A 223 14.41 -16.20 11.74
C LYS A 223 13.42 -17.36 11.62
N ARG A 224 13.92 -18.58 11.74
CA ARG A 224 13.07 -19.76 11.95
C ARG A 224 12.11 -19.53 13.14
N GLY A 225 10.87 -20.00 13.01
CA GLY A 225 9.83 -19.80 14.01
C GLY A 225 9.03 -18.50 13.84
N GLN A 226 9.37 -17.70 12.82
CA GLN A 226 8.68 -16.44 12.53
C GLN A 226 7.78 -16.58 11.31
N ALA A 227 6.78 -15.71 11.23
CA ALA A 227 5.92 -15.57 10.07
C ALA A 227 5.65 -14.09 9.77
N LEU A 228 5.48 -13.78 8.49
CA LEU A 228 5.03 -12.48 8.03
C LEU A 228 3.51 -12.52 7.87
N TYR A 229 2.83 -11.57 8.50
CA TYR A 229 1.41 -11.34 8.34
C TYR A 229 1.18 -9.97 7.69
N ALA A 230 0.02 -9.80 7.06
CA ALA A 230 -0.41 -8.51 6.53
C ALA A 230 -1.89 -8.26 6.86
N ALA A 231 -2.25 -7.01 7.09
CA ALA A 231 -3.64 -6.56 7.21
C ALA A 231 -3.85 -5.30 6.38
N VAL A 232 -5.06 -5.13 5.85
CA VAL A 232 -5.43 -4.00 5.01
C VAL A 232 -6.36 -3.07 5.78
N SER A 233 -6.14 -1.77 5.67
CA SER A 233 -7.07 -0.77 6.20
C SER A 233 -8.33 -0.72 5.34
N GLY A 234 -9.50 -0.58 5.97
CA GLY A 234 -10.73 -0.28 5.28
C GLY A 234 -11.94 -0.28 6.20
N SER A 235 -12.89 0.61 5.91
CA SER A 235 -14.17 0.67 6.63
C SER A 235 -15.11 -0.47 6.27
N THR A 236 -15.00 -0.99 5.04
CA THR A 236 -15.85 -2.06 4.48
C THR A 236 -15.02 -3.28 4.12
N ALA A 237 -15.49 -4.47 4.46
CA ALA A 237 -14.86 -5.70 4.02
C ALA A 237 -14.92 -5.84 2.50
N LEU A 238 -13.83 -6.32 1.89
CA LEU A 238 -13.77 -6.68 0.47
C LEU A 238 -13.65 -8.19 0.34
N THR A 239 -14.53 -8.79 -0.45
CA THR A 239 -14.45 -10.21 -0.84
C THR A 239 -13.38 -10.45 -1.90
N ASN A 240 -13.07 -9.44 -2.71
CA ASN A 240 -12.00 -9.45 -3.72
C ASN A 240 -10.82 -8.62 -3.21
N GLY A 241 -9.80 -9.31 -2.71
CA GLY A 241 -8.65 -8.70 -2.07
C GLY A 241 -7.46 -8.45 -3.00
N PHE A 242 -6.28 -8.38 -2.39
CA PHE A 242 -4.98 -8.35 -3.04
C PHE A 242 -4.33 -9.73 -2.96
N TYR A 243 -3.73 -10.21 -4.03
CA TYR A 243 -2.69 -11.22 -3.91
C TYR A 243 -1.40 -10.55 -3.48
N VAL A 244 -0.93 -10.89 -2.27
CA VAL A 244 0.39 -10.51 -1.79
C VAL A 244 1.35 -11.63 -2.18
N GLY A 245 2.22 -11.31 -3.12
CA GLY A 245 3.35 -12.14 -3.48
C GLY A 245 4.56 -11.82 -2.63
N VAL A 246 5.26 -12.86 -2.18
CA VAL A 246 6.55 -12.75 -1.49
C VAL A 246 7.57 -13.55 -2.29
N GLN A 247 8.74 -12.98 -2.51
CA GLN A 247 9.89 -13.67 -3.09
C GLN A 247 11.10 -13.50 -2.18
N GLY A 248 11.88 -14.56 -2.09
CA GLY A 248 13.05 -14.63 -1.25
C GLY A 248 13.73 -15.98 -1.32
N GLY A 249 14.50 -16.29 -0.28
CA GLY A 249 15.18 -17.56 -0.11
C GLY A 249 15.32 -17.94 1.35
N PHE A 250 15.14 -19.23 1.63
CA PHE A 250 15.51 -19.80 2.92
C PHE A 250 17.04 -19.99 2.99
N TYR A 251 17.60 -19.94 4.19
CA TYR A 251 19.02 -20.22 4.46
C TYR A 251 19.17 -20.94 5.79
#